data_AF-A0A2J7RFD6-F1
#
_entry.id   AF-A0A2J7RFD6-F1
#
_cell.length_a   1.000
_cell.length_b   1.000
_cell.length_c   1.000
_cell.angle_alpha   90.00
_cell.angle_beta   90.00
_cell.angle_gamma   90.00
#
_symmetry.space_group_name_H-M   'P 1'
#
loop_
_entity.id
_entity.type
_entity.pdbx_description
1 polymer ?
#
loop_
_entity_poly.entity_id
_entity_poly.type
_entity_poly.pdbx_seq_one_letter_code
_entity_poly.pdbx_strand_id
1 'polypeptide(L)'
;MVVLMFQMYKQNVQQDVIDYIPLVMTTITLQPSPQQRANPAFNKEVFVDLMAAQIKTLSFLAYVVRMYQEMVAQHSNLMVKGLLGMLTICPLEVTHLRRELLIASRHIFSTDLRVKFVPYMERLFDENVLLGKGWTTHESLRPLAYSTLADLVHHVRQHLPFSDLARAVHLFSKNVHDETLQTNIQTMSCKLLLNLVECIRARSEEEKGQGRELLMRMLEVFVIKFKTIAKLQLPVLLSK
;
A
#
# COMPACT_ATOMS: atom_id res chain seq x y z
N MET A 1 24.69 -9.42 -8.29
CA MET A 1 24.93 -10.50 -9.27
C MET A 1 23.92 -10.46 -10.42
N VAL A 2 22.61 -10.68 -10.20
CA VAL A 2 21.60 -10.63 -11.29
C VAL A 2 21.51 -9.26 -11.97
N VAL A 3 21.52 -8.16 -11.19
CA VAL A 3 21.51 -6.79 -11.72
C VAL A 3 22.75 -6.49 -12.60
N LEU A 4 23.89 -7.10 -12.28
CA LEU A 4 25.15 -6.91 -13.01
C LEU A 4 25.16 -7.70 -14.34
N MET A 5 24.59 -8.92 -14.32
CA MET A 5 24.32 -9.70 -15.54
C MET A 5 23.37 -8.96 -16.51
N PHE A 6 22.32 -8.31 -15.98
CA PHE A 6 21.40 -7.48 -16.77
C PHE A 6 22.07 -6.29 -17.46
N GLN A 7 23.12 -5.73 -16.87
CA GLN A 7 23.88 -4.64 -17.48
C GLN A 7 24.85 -5.12 -18.56
N MET A 8 25.39 -6.34 -18.44
CA MET A 8 26.45 -6.86 -19.33
C MET A 8 25.93 -7.70 -20.50
N TYR A 9 24.78 -8.40 -20.38
CA TYR A 9 24.26 -9.35 -21.39
C TYR A 9 22.86 -8.99 -21.90
N LYS A 10 22.68 -7.71 -22.27
CA LYS A 10 21.38 -7.12 -22.61
C LYS A 10 20.56 -7.80 -23.71
N GLN A 11 21.12 -8.58 -24.63
CA GLN A 11 20.36 -9.20 -25.74
C GLN A 11 19.97 -10.66 -25.48
N ASN A 12 20.82 -11.47 -24.83
CA ASN A 12 20.52 -12.88 -24.60
C ASN A 12 19.60 -13.11 -23.38
N VAL A 13 19.62 -12.21 -22.40
CA VAL A 13 18.83 -12.36 -21.16
C VAL A 13 17.39 -11.86 -21.32
N GLN A 14 17.07 -11.06 -22.36
CA GLN A 14 15.71 -10.50 -22.48
C GLN A 14 14.65 -11.57 -22.72
N GLN A 15 14.96 -12.57 -23.56
CA GLN A 15 14.01 -13.63 -23.87
C GLN A 15 13.72 -14.50 -22.64
N ASP A 16 14.77 -14.89 -21.91
CA ASP A 16 14.63 -15.65 -20.67
C ASP A 16 13.80 -14.90 -19.62
N VAL A 17 13.98 -13.58 -19.51
CA VAL A 17 13.21 -12.73 -18.58
C VAL A 17 11.76 -12.62 -19.00
N ILE A 18 11.50 -12.54 -20.31
CA ILE A 18 10.14 -12.52 -20.86
C ILE A 18 9.41 -13.82 -20.50
N ASP A 19 10.06 -14.96 -20.70
CA ASP A 19 9.51 -16.28 -20.41
C ASP A 19 9.34 -16.51 -18.90
N TYR A 20 10.13 -15.82 -18.06
CA TYR A 20 10.05 -15.94 -16.61
C TYR A 20 8.86 -15.18 -15.98
N ILE A 21 8.36 -14.10 -16.59
CA ILE A 21 7.30 -13.28 -15.96
C ILE A 21 6.02 -14.07 -15.70
N PRO A 22 5.46 -14.87 -16.63
CA PRO A 22 4.29 -15.70 -16.35
C PRO A 22 4.50 -16.69 -15.18
N LEU A 23 5.71 -17.24 -15.05
CA LEU A 23 6.09 -18.13 -13.94
C LEU A 23 6.14 -17.39 -12.61
N VAL A 24 6.70 -16.18 -12.59
CA VAL A 24 6.68 -15.29 -11.42
C VAL A 24 5.25 -15.01 -11.00
N MET A 25 4.39 -14.65 -11.95
CA MET A 25 2.98 -14.34 -11.71
C MET A 25 2.23 -15.52 -11.10
N THR A 26 2.47 -16.72 -11.61
CA THR A 26 1.89 -17.93 -11.04
C THR A 26 2.39 -18.15 -9.61
N THR A 27 3.71 -18.02 -9.40
CA THR A 27 4.36 -18.24 -8.10
C THR A 27 3.83 -17.32 -7.01
N ILE A 28 3.67 -16.02 -7.27
CA ILE A 28 3.15 -15.06 -6.27
C ILE A 28 1.67 -15.28 -5.94
N THR A 29 0.92 -16.00 -6.79
CA THR A 29 -0.49 -16.35 -6.54
C THR A 29 -0.66 -17.66 -5.77
N LEU A 30 0.41 -18.44 -5.57
CA LEU A 30 0.34 -19.69 -4.81
C LEU A 30 0.03 -19.40 -3.34
N GLN A 31 -1.09 -19.92 -2.85
CA GLN A 31 -1.51 -19.74 -1.46
C GLN A 31 -2.10 -21.05 -0.96
N PRO A 32 -1.75 -21.48 0.26
CA PRO A 32 -2.39 -22.64 0.86
C PRO A 32 -3.87 -22.35 1.08
N SER A 33 -4.71 -23.34 0.81
CA SER A 33 -6.15 -23.21 1.03
C SER A 33 -6.45 -23.02 2.53
N PRO A 34 -7.61 -22.43 2.89
CA PRO A 34 -8.00 -22.29 4.29
C PRO A 34 -8.01 -23.63 5.04
N GLN A 35 -8.40 -24.71 4.36
CA GLN A 35 -8.41 -26.07 4.91
C GLN A 35 -6.99 -26.58 5.18
N GLN A 36 -6.05 -26.34 4.26
CA GLN A 36 -4.64 -26.71 4.46
C GLN A 36 -4.02 -25.94 5.62
N ARG A 37 -4.34 -24.66 5.79
CA ARG A 37 -3.86 -23.84 6.91
C ARG A 37 -4.44 -24.25 8.27
N ALA A 38 -5.66 -24.78 8.28
CA ALA A 38 -6.31 -25.28 9.49
C ALA A 38 -5.81 -26.67 9.92
N ASN A 39 -5.11 -27.38 9.03
CA ASN A 39 -4.58 -28.70 9.33
C ASN A 39 -3.50 -28.61 10.44
N PRO A 40 -3.58 -29.41 11.52
CA PRO A 40 -2.55 -29.46 12.55
C PRO A 40 -1.15 -29.79 12.01
N ALA A 41 -1.07 -30.52 10.90
CA ALA A 41 0.19 -30.86 10.23
C ALA A 41 0.74 -29.73 9.33
N PHE A 42 0.09 -28.56 9.30
CA PHE A 42 0.56 -27.42 8.51
C PHE A 42 1.90 -26.91 9.03
N ASN A 43 2.96 -27.11 8.24
CA ASN A 43 4.28 -26.63 8.58
C ASN A 43 4.37 -25.11 8.35
N LYS A 44 4.32 -24.36 9.45
CA LYS A 44 4.42 -22.90 9.44
C LYS A 44 5.77 -22.40 8.94
N GLU A 45 6.87 -23.11 9.22
CA GLU A 45 8.21 -22.72 8.78
C GLU A 45 8.33 -22.79 7.26
N VAL A 46 7.88 -23.89 6.67
CA VAL A 46 7.84 -24.04 5.19
C VAL A 46 6.97 -22.97 4.54
N PHE A 47 5.86 -22.58 5.19
CA PHE A 47 5.01 -21.50 4.69
C PHE A 47 5.71 -20.12 4.77
N VAL A 48 6.44 -19.86 5.86
CA VAL A 48 7.26 -18.65 6.00
C VAL A 48 8.33 -18.61 4.93
N ASP A 49 9.02 -19.72 4.65
CA ASP A 49 10.05 -19.82 3.60
C ASP A 49 9.46 -19.62 2.21
N LEU A 50 8.31 -20.24 1.91
CA LEU A 50 7.58 -20.01 0.66
C LEU A 50 7.24 -18.53 0.50
N MET A 51 6.74 -17.89 1.55
CA MET A 51 6.40 -16.48 1.50
C MET A 51 7.63 -15.59 1.31
N ALA A 52 8.74 -15.90 1.98
CA ALA A 52 10.00 -15.21 1.78
C ALA A 52 10.44 -15.29 0.31
N ALA A 53 10.39 -16.49 -0.27
CA ALA A 53 10.68 -16.69 -1.69
C ALA A 53 9.75 -15.87 -2.59
N GLN A 54 8.43 -15.90 -2.35
CA GLN A 54 7.44 -15.12 -3.10
C GLN A 54 7.71 -13.61 -3.02
N ILE A 55 8.08 -13.08 -1.85
CA ILE A 55 8.40 -11.65 -1.66
C ILE A 55 9.67 -11.29 -2.44
N LYS A 56 10.70 -12.16 -2.45
CA LYS A 56 11.90 -11.94 -3.26
C LYS A 56 11.58 -11.96 -4.76
N THR A 57 10.73 -12.88 -5.20
CA THR A 57 10.26 -12.95 -6.59
C THR A 57 9.46 -11.70 -6.98
N LEU A 58 8.57 -11.22 -6.09
CA LEU A 58 7.82 -9.98 -6.28
C LEU A 58 8.74 -8.76 -6.32
N SER A 59 9.77 -8.73 -5.49
CA SER A 59 10.79 -7.66 -5.49
C SER A 59 11.57 -7.63 -6.81
N PHE A 60 11.91 -8.80 -7.35
CA PHE A 60 12.49 -8.92 -8.69
C PHE A 60 11.52 -8.44 -9.77
N LEU A 61 10.25 -8.83 -9.71
CA LEU A 61 9.22 -8.35 -10.62
C LEU A 61 9.12 -6.81 -10.59
N ALA A 62 9.15 -6.20 -9.41
CA ALA A 62 9.08 -4.75 -9.25
C ALA A 62 10.27 -4.01 -9.91
N TYR A 63 11.44 -4.66 -9.98
CA TYR A 63 12.60 -4.16 -10.71
C TYR A 63 12.40 -4.31 -12.23
N VAL A 64 11.99 -5.50 -12.69
CA VAL A 64 11.80 -5.83 -14.12
C VAL A 64 10.65 -5.03 -14.74
N VAL A 65 9.63 -4.69 -13.97
CA VAL A 65 8.46 -3.92 -14.40
C VAL A 65 8.82 -2.63 -15.10
N ARG A 66 9.92 -1.97 -14.68
CA ARG A 66 10.36 -0.70 -15.29
C ARG A 66 10.88 -0.86 -16.72
N MET A 67 11.29 -2.07 -17.10
CA MET A 67 11.83 -2.37 -18.43
C MET A 67 10.83 -3.11 -19.32
N TYR A 68 9.89 -3.86 -18.73
CA TYR A 68 8.97 -4.75 -19.45
C TYR A 68 7.50 -4.49 -19.09
N GLN A 69 7.12 -3.22 -18.96
CA GLN A 69 5.81 -2.81 -18.44
C GLN A 69 4.63 -3.41 -19.22
N GLU A 70 4.70 -3.44 -20.55
CA GLU A 70 3.62 -3.96 -21.40
C GLU A 70 3.33 -5.44 -21.14
N MET A 71 4.36 -6.26 -21.04
CA MET A 71 4.17 -7.70 -20.84
C MET A 71 3.74 -8.02 -19.41
N VAL A 72 4.24 -7.29 -18.42
CA VAL A 72 3.71 -7.39 -17.05
C VAL A 72 2.24 -6.97 -17.00
N ALA A 73 1.85 -5.93 -17.74
CA ALA A 73 0.48 -5.45 -17.79
C ALA A 73 -0.50 -6.51 -18.30
N GLN A 74 -0.09 -7.38 -19.23
CA GLN A 74 -0.88 -8.52 -19.70
C GLN A 74 -1.27 -9.49 -18.56
N HIS A 75 -0.40 -9.60 -17.55
CA HIS A 75 -0.59 -10.49 -16.39
C HIS A 75 -0.96 -9.73 -15.11
N SER A 76 -1.36 -8.45 -15.23
CA SER A 76 -1.59 -7.57 -14.07
C SER A 76 -2.64 -8.08 -13.09
N ASN A 77 -3.65 -8.83 -13.55
CA ASN A 77 -4.65 -9.45 -12.68
C ASN A 77 -4.03 -10.45 -11.69
N LEU A 78 -3.09 -11.28 -12.15
CA LEU A 78 -2.38 -12.23 -11.30
C LEU A 78 -1.46 -11.49 -10.31
N MET A 79 -0.79 -10.43 -10.77
CA MET A 79 0.04 -9.58 -9.92
C MET A 79 -0.76 -8.99 -8.75
N VAL A 80 -1.89 -8.35 -9.05
CA VAL A 80 -2.75 -7.73 -8.04
C VAL A 80 -3.27 -8.79 -7.07
N LYS A 81 -3.75 -9.93 -7.58
CA LYS A 81 -4.23 -11.05 -6.76
C LYS A 81 -3.13 -11.60 -5.83
N GLY A 82 -1.93 -11.80 -6.37
CA GLY A 82 -0.77 -12.29 -5.61
C GLY A 82 -0.38 -11.33 -4.49
N LEU A 83 -0.16 -10.05 -4.80
CA LEU A 83 0.22 -9.02 -3.84
C LEU A 83 -0.81 -8.87 -2.72
N LEU A 84 -2.10 -8.69 -3.07
CA LEU A 84 -3.16 -8.52 -2.07
C LEU A 84 -3.35 -9.77 -1.20
N GLY A 85 -3.27 -10.95 -1.82
CA GLY A 85 -3.40 -12.19 -1.06
C GLY A 85 -2.22 -12.40 -0.12
N MET A 86 -0.98 -12.12 -0.56
CA MET A 86 0.21 -12.13 0.30
C MET A 86 0.07 -11.17 1.49
N LEU A 87 -0.39 -9.92 1.28
CA LEU A 87 -0.64 -8.96 2.36
C LEU A 87 -1.63 -9.53 3.39
N THR A 88 -2.71 -10.16 2.90
CA THR A 88 -3.78 -10.73 3.72
C THR A 88 -3.30 -11.93 4.54
N ILE A 89 -2.50 -12.83 3.95
CA ILE A 89 -2.09 -14.08 4.62
C ILE A 89 -0.75 -14.00 5.34
N CYS A 90 -0.04 -12.87 5.23
CA CYS A 90 1.30 -12.70 5.78
C CYS A 90 1.31 -12.96 7.31
N PRO A 91 2.16 -13.89 7.80
CA PRO A 91 2.28 -14.23 9.21
C PRO A 91 2.50 -12.99 10.07
N LEU A 92 1.84 -12.96 11.22
CA LEU A 92 1.94 -11.86 12.17
C LEU A 92 3.22 -11.93 13.02
N GLU A 93 3.79 -13.13 13.13
CA GLU A 93 5.00 -13.46 13.89
C GLU A 93 6.27 -12.96 13.19
N VAL A 94 6.22 -12.74 11.87
CA VAL A 94 7.41 -12.47 11.04
C VAL A 94 7.36 -11.06 10.44
N THR A 95 7.57 -10.05 11.29
CA THR A 95 7.50 -8.62 10.94
C THR A 95 8.34 -8.23 9.72
N HIS A 96 9.53 -8.81 9.58
CA HIS A 96 10.45 -8.44 8.49
C HIS A 96 9.90 -8.79 7.10
N LEU A 97 9.15 -9.89 6.96
CA LEU A 97 8.53 -10.25 5.68
C LEU A 97 7.48 -9.23 5.26
N ARG A 98 6.63 -8.78 6.18
CA ARG A 98 5.65 -7.74 5.88
C ARG A 98 6.33 -6.43 5.47
N ARG A 99 7.45 -6.07 6.11
CA ARG A 99 8.25 -4.89 5.72
C ARG A 99 8.75 -5.01 4.28
N GLU A 100 9.37 -6.13 3.92
CA GLU A 100 9.86 -6.34 2.56
C GLU A 100 8.73 -6.35 1.53
N LEU A 101 7.58 -6.95 1.86
CA LEU A 101 6.39 -6.94 1.01
C LEU A 101 5.85 -5.53 0.77
N LEU A 102 5.80 -4.67 1.80
CA LEU A 102 5.40 -3.27 1.64
C LEU A 102 6.38 -2.49 0.76
N ILE A 103 7.69 -2.73 0.89
CA ILE A 103 8.71 -2.11 0.03
C ILE A 103 8.54 -2.55 -1.44
N ALA A 104 8.36 -3.85 -1.68
CA ALA A 104 8.09 -4.37 -3.02
C ALA A 104 6.79 -3.79 -3.62
N SER A 105 5.73 -3.71 -2.81
CA SER A 105 4.45 -3.12 -3.19
C SER A 105 4.60 -1.65 -3.58
N ARG A 106 5.38 -0.88 -2.81
CA ARG A 106 5.67 0.53 -3.10
C ARG A 106 6.32 0.71 -4.46
N HIS A 107 7.27 -0.15 -4.81
CA HIS A 107 7.92 -0.10 -6.12
C HIS A 107 6.94 -0.37 -7.26
N ILE A 108 6.00 -1.31 -7.09
CA ILE A 108 4.94 -1.58 -8.07
C ILE A 108 3.98 -0.38 -8.18
N PHE A 109 3.55 0.20 -7.06
CA PHE A 109 2.65 1.37 -7.03
C PHE A 109 3.27 2.64 -7.63
N SER A 110 4.60 2.71 -7.71
CA SER A 110 5.30 3.81 -8.37
C SER A 110 5.22 3.73 -9.91
N THR A 111 4.72 2.62 -10.47
CA THR A 111 4.55 2.42 -11.93
C THR A 111 3.11 2.60 -12.36
N ASP A 112 2.82 2.60 -13.67
CA ASP A 112 1.46 2.80 -14.17
C ASP A 112 0.53 1.62 -13.90
N LEU A 113 1.07 0.47 -13.47
CA LEU A 113 0.28 -0.66 -13.00
C LEU A 113 -0.53 -0.32 -11.73
N ARG A 114 -0.23 0.78 -11.04
CA ARG A 114 -1.01 1.31 -9.90
C ARG A 114 -2.50 1.40 -10.19
N VAL A 115 -2.90 1.72 -11.43
CA VAL A 115 -4.31 1.87 -11.81
C VAL A 115 -5.06 0.54 -11.68
N LYS A 116 -4.37 -0.60 -11.82
CA LYS A 116 -4.97 -1.94 -11.67
C LYS A 116 -5.39 -2.26 -10.22
N PHE A 117 -4.93 -1.48 -9.24
CA PHE A 117 -5.32 -1.61 -7.84
C PHE A 117 -6.57 -0.80 -7.47
N VAL A 118 -7.03 0.11 -8.33
CA VAL A 118 -8.22 0.95 -8.08
C VAL A 118 -9.45 0.13 -7.66
N PRO A 119 -9.81 -0.98 -8.33
CA PRO A 119 -10.97 -1.80 -7.91
C PRO A 119 -10.83 -2.48 -6.55
N TYR A 120 -9.65 -2.46 -5.95
CA TYR A 120 -9.33 -3.16 -4.71
C TYR A 120 -8.89 -2.20 -3.59
N MET A 121 -9.10 -0.90 -3.77
CA MET A 121 -8.68 0.13 -2.81
C MET A 121 -9.31 -0.03 -1.44
N GLU A 122 -10.57 -0.47 -1.37
CA GLU A 122 -11.22 -0.82 -0.10
C GLU A 122 -10.39 -1.81 0.74
N ARG A 123 -9.78 -2.82 0.11
CA ARG A 123 -8.93 -3.79 0.81
C ARG A 123 -7.59 -3.19 1.23
N LEU A 124 -7.05 -2.23 0.48
CA LEU A 124 -5.81 -1.54 0.81
C LEU A 124 -5.99 -0.50 1.92
N PHE A 125 -7.20 0.03 2.08
CA PHE A 125 -7.57 0.91 3.20
C PHE A 125 -7.81 0.17 4.51
N ASP A 126 -7.97 -1.16 4.49
CA ASP A 126 -8.06 -1.96 5.71
C ASP A 126 -6.67 -2.09 6.37
N GLU A 127 -6.50 -1.44 7.52
CA GLU A 127 -5.26 -1.49 8.30
C GLU A 127 -4.89 -2.92 8.72
N ASN A 128 -5.87 -3.81 8.91
CA ASN A 128 -5.59 -5.21 9.21
C ASN A 128 -4.96 -5.96 8.03
N VAL A 129 -5.28 -5.55 6.80
CA VAL A 129 -4.67 -6.12 5.59
C VAL A 129 -3.30 -5.50 5.35
N LEU A 130 -3.18 -4.18 5.50
CA LEU A 130 -1.95 -3.46 5.17
C LEU A 130 -0.84 -3.67 6.22
N LEU A 131 -1.17 -3.58 7.51
CA LEU A 131 -0.23 -3.68 8.64
C LEU A 131 -0.26 -5.06 9.31
N GLY A 132 -1.35 -5.81 9.17
CA GLY A 132 -1.57 -7.04 9.92
C GLY A 132 -2.01 -6.78 11.37
N LYS A 133 -2.25 -7.87 12.10
CA LYS A 133 -2.74 -7.83 13.49
C LYS A 133 -1.64 -7.83 14.56
N GLY A 134 -0.37 -7.92 14.17
CA GLY A 134 0.74 -8.01 15.11
C GLY A 134 1.12 -6.63 15.66
N TRP A 135 1.10 -6.45 16.99
CA TRP A 135 1.36 -5.16 17.64
C TRP A 135 2.72 -4.54 17.26
N THR A 136 3.80 -5.31 17.37
CA THR A 136 5.17 -4.85 17.03
C THR A 136 5.30 -4.45 15.56
N THR A 137 4.65 -5.21 14.69
CA THR A 137 4.58 -4.94 13.24
C THR A 137 3.80 -3.66 12.97
N HIS A 138 2.69 -3.45 13.68
CA HIS A 138 1.86 -2.27 13.58
C HIS A 138 2.66 -1.01 13.95
N GLU A 139 3.29 -0.97 15.13
CA GLU A 139 4.05 0.20 15.57
C GLU A 139 5.21 0.57 14.63
N SER A 140 5.99 -0.42 14.18
CA SER A 140 7.19 -0.17 13.38
C SER A 140 6.91 0.12 11.90
N LEU A 141 5.84 -0.45 11.32
CA LEU A 141 5.57 -0.35 9.88
C LEU A 141 4.58 0.75 9.50
N ARG A 142 3.85 1.34 10.47
CA ARG A 142 2.91 2.46 10.24
C ARG A 142 3.47 3.55 9.32
N PRO A 143 4.69 4.11 9.55
CA PRO A 143 5.23 5.16 8.69
C PRO A 143 5.41 4.71 7.22
N LEU A 144 5.89 3.48 7.00
CA LEU A 144 6.10 2.93 5.67
C LEU A 144 4.76 2.63 4.97
N ALA A 145 3.82 2.02 5.69
CA ALA A 145 2.52 1.66 5.16
C ALA A 145 1.71 2.89 4.77
N TYR A 146 1.57 3.89 5.66
CA TYR A 146 0.81 5.09 5.38
C TYR A 146 1.45 5.96 4.30
N SER A 147 2.79 6.06 4.25
CA SER A 147 3.45 6.77 3.15
C SER A 147 3.25 6.07 1.81
N THR A 148 3.36 4.74 1.77
CA THR A 148 3.12 3.95 0.56
C THR A 148 1.67 4.08 0.07
N LEU A 149 0.71 3.99 0.99
CA LEU A 149 -0.71 4.15 0.67
C LEU A 149 -1.06 5.58 0.26
N ALA A 150 -0.48 6.59 0.92
CA ALA A 150 -0.68 7.99 0.56
C ALA A 150 -0.14 8.30 -0.83
N ASP A 151 1.06 7.80 -1.15
CA ASP A 151 1.63 7.91 -2.48
C ASP A 151 0.69 7.27 -3.51
N LEU A 152 0.20 6.05 -3.26
CA LEU A 152 -0.75 5.38 -4.15
C LEU A 152 -2.02 6.21 -4.37
N VAL A 153 -2.71 6.59 -3.28
CA VAL A 153 -3.94 7.40 -3.31
C VAL A 153 -3.72 8.69 -4.06
N HIS A 154 -2.61 9.38 -3.80
CA HIS A 154 -2.29 10.62 -4.51
C HIS A 154 -2.23 10.39 -6.02
N HIS A 155 -1.53 9.35 -6.49
CA HIS A 155 -1.39 9.10 -7.93
C HIS A 155 -2.68 8.60 -8.58
N VAL A 156 -3.50 7.82 -7.87
CA VAL A 156 -4.73 7.25 -8.44
C VAL A 156 -5.99 8.06 -8.16
N ARG A 157 -5.92 9.17 -7.39
CA ARG A 157 -7.07 9.97 -6.94
C ARG A 157 -8.10 10.30 -8.01
N GLN A 158 -7.64 10.56 -9.24
CA GLN A 158 -8.51 10.89 -10.37
C GLN A 158 -9.34 9.71 -10.85
N HIS A 159 -8.98 8.47 -10.52
CA HIS A 159 -9.67 7.25 -10.91
C HIS A 159 -10.48 6.64 -9.76
N LEU A 160 -10.35 7.18 -8.55
CA LEU A 160 -11.06 6.64 -7.38
C LEU A 160 -12.55 7.03 -7.43
N PRO A 161 -13.46 6.08 -7.15
CA PRO A 161 -14.86 6.39 -6.93
C PRO A 161 -15.02 7.23 -5.65
N PHE A 162 -16.14 7.94 -5.54
CA PHE A 162 -16.41 8.81 -4.38
C PHE A 162 -16.33 8.06 -3.04
N SER A 163 -16.77 6.79 -2.99
CA SER A 163 -16.72 5.95 -1.79
C SER A 163 -15.29 5.70 -1.28
N ASP A 164 -14.34 5.47 -2.19
CA ASP A 164 -12.93 5.26 -1.85
C ASP A 164 -12.22 6.56 -1.48
N LEU A 165 -12.60 7.68 -2.10
CA LEU A 165 -12.14 9.00 -1.65
C LEU A 165 -12.60 9.29 -0.21
N ALA A 166 -13.84 8.97 0.13
CA ALA A 166 -14.36 9.12 1.49
C ALA A 166 -13.60 8.23 2.51
N ARG A 167 -13.31 6.97 2.15
CA ARG A 167 -12.47 6.07 2.97
C ARG A 167 -11.06 6.62 3.17
N ALA A 168 -10.44 7.13 2.10
CA ALA A 168 -9.12 7.75 2.18
C ALA A 168 -9.15 8.95 3.13
N VAL A 169 -10.12 9.85 2.99
CA VAL A 169 -10.28 11.02 3.87
C VAL A 169 -10.41 10.58 5.33
N HIS A 170 -11.24 9.59 5.62
CA HIS A 170 -11.41 9.09 6.99
C HIS A 170 -10.11 8.54 7.58
N LEU A 171 -9.41 7.70 6.83
CA LEU A 171 -8.14 7.11 7.27
C LEU A 171 -7.07 8.18 7.53
N PHE A 172 -6.84 9.08 6.58
CA PHE A 172 -5.81 10.11 6.72
C PHE A 172 -6.20 11.20 7.74
N SER A 173 -7.49 11.42 7.98
CA SER A 173 -7.95 12.30 9.07
C SER A 173 -7.62 11.71 10.44
N LYS A 174 -7.78 10.39 10.64
CA LYS A 174 -7.31 9.72 11.87
C LYS A 174 -5.80 9.91 12.04
N ASN A 175 -5.02 9.73 10.97
CA ASN A 175 -3.57 9.90 11.02
C ASN A 175 -3.14 11.32 11.41
N VAL A 176 -3.91 12.37 11.05
CA VAL A 176 -3.62 13.76 11.45
C VAL A 176 -3.72 13.96 12.97
N HIS A 177 -4.67 13.26 13.60
CA HIS A 177 -4.96 13.37 15.03
C HIS A 177 -4.24 12.33 15.89
N ASP A 178 -3.64 11.30 15.30
CA ASP A 178 -2.90 10.28 16.02
C ASP A 178 -1.54 10.81 16.50
N GLU A 179 -1.45 11.09 17.80
CA GLU A 179 -0.24 11.59 18.46
C GLU A 179 0.87 10.54 18.59
N THR A 180 0.56 9.26 18.39
CA THR A 180 1.58 8.20 18.38
C THR A 180 2.35 8.15 17.05
N LEU A 181 1.84 8.81 16.01
CA LEU A 181 2.53 8.95 14.74
C LEU A 181 3.52 10.12 14.73
N GLN A 182 4.61 9.94 14.00
CA GLN A 182 5.58 11.01 13.76
C GLN A 182 4.95 12.21 13.04
N THR A 183 5.36 13.42 13.40
CA THR A 183 4.87 14.69 12.81
C THR A 183 4.95 14.71 11.28
N ASN A 184 5.95 14.05 10.68
CA ASN A 184 6.08 13.94 9.24
C ASN A 184 4.90 13.19 8.58
N ILE A 185 4.39 12.13 9.22
CA ILE A 185 3.24 11.37 8.72
C ILE A 185 1.95 12.16 8.87
N GLN A 186 1.78 12.87 9.99
CA GLN A 186 0.65 13.79 10.19
C GLN A 186 0.64 14.88 9.11
N THR A 187 1.80 15.51 8.86
CA THR A 187 1.96 16.57 7.84
C THR A 187 1.69 16.06 6.43
N MET A 188 2.19 14.86 6.11
CA MET A 188 1.92 14.20 4.84
C MET A 188 0.42 13.94 4.67
N SER A 189 -0.25 13.46 5.72
CA SER A 189 -1.69 13.21 5.72
C SER A 189 -2.48 14.50 5.48
N CYS A 190 -2.09 15.62 6.13
CA CYS A 190 -2.65 16.94 5.85
C CYS A 190 -2.50 17.34 4.37
N LYS A 191 -1.29 17.20 3.80
CA LYS A 191 -1.03 17.51 2.40
C LYS A 191 -1.87 16.65 1.45
N LEU A 192 -2.03 15.37 1.76
CA LEU A 192 -2.87 14.48 0.95
C LEU A 192 -4.33 14.91 0.98
N LEU A 193 -4.89 15.18 2.17
CA LEU A 193 -6.27 15.64 2.31
C LEU A 193 -6.53 16.89 1.45
N LEU A 194 -5.63 17.88 1.49
CA LEU A 194 -5.75 19.08 0.65
C LEU A 194 -5.74 18.75 -0.86
N ASN A 195 -4.91 17.80 -1.29
CA ASN A 195 -4.84 17.36 -2.69
C ASN A 195 -6.07 16.58 -3.17
N LEU A 196 -6.90 16.07 -2.25
CA LEU A 196 -8.14 15.36 -2.60
C LEU A 196 -9.34 16.28 -2.79
N VAL A 197 -9.28 17.54 -2.35
CA VAL A 197 -10.41 18.49 -2.38
C VAL A 197 -11.00 18.62 -3.78
N GLU A 198 -10.15 18.85 -4.79
CA GLU A 198 -10.63 19.03 -6.17
C GLU A 198 -11.22 17.74 -6.74
N CYS A 199 -10.65 16.57 -6.38
CA CYS A 199 -11.14 15.27 -6.83
C CYS A 199 -12.50 14.95 -6.21
N ILE A 200 -12.67 15.25 -4.92
CA ILE A 200 -13.92 15.07 -4.19
C ILE A 200 -15.02 15.94 -4.81
N ARG A 201 -14.70 17.20 -5.13
CA ARG A 201 -15.64 18.11 -5.80
C ARG A 201 -16.10 17.54 -7.14
N ALA A 202 -15.16 17.20 -8.02
CA ALA A 202 -15.47 16.67 -9.35
C ALA A 202 -16.31 15.37 -9.28
N ARG A 203 -15.88 14.39 -8.47
CA ARG A 203 -16.60 13.11 -8.31
C ARG A 203 -17.95 13.27 -7.62
N SER A 204 -18.09 14.21 -6.70
CA SER A 204 -19.38 14.50 -6.06
C SER A 204 -20.41 15.04 -7.05
N GLU A 205 -20.00 15.86 -8.01
CA GLU A 205 -20.88 16.41 -9.05
C GLU A 205 -21.33 15.30 -10.02
N GLU A 206 -20.42 14.39 -10.39
CA GLU A 206 -20.71 13.26 -11.29
C GLU A 206 -21.57 12.16 -10.64
N GLU A 207 -21.21 11.74 -9.43
CA GLU A 207 -21.83 10.58 -8.75
C GLU A 207 -23.01 10.97 -7.85
N LYS A 208 -23.39 12.27 -7.79
CA LYS A 208 -24.33 12.83 -6.81
C LYS A 208 -23.95 12.49 -5.35
N GLY A 209 -22.65 12.47 -5.08
CA GLY A 209 -22.09 12.20 -3.77
C GLY A 209 -22.34 13.33 -2.76
N GLN A 210 -22.09 13.06 -1.48
CA GLN A 210 -22.20 14.05 -0.40
C GLN A 210 -20.88 14.83 -0.23
N GLY A 211 -20.34 15.38 -1.32
CA GLY A 211 -19.04 16.06 -1.30
C GLY A 211 -18.99 17.23 -0.33
N ARG A 212 -20.08 18.00 -0.19
CA ARG A 212 -20.19 19.08 0.80
C ARG A 212 -19.93 18.58 2.22
N GLU A 213 -20.56 17.48 2.61
CA GLU A 213 -20.40 16.92 3.96
C GLU A 213 -18.97 16.42 4.19
N LEU A 214 -18.40 15.74 3.19
CA LEU A 214 -17.03 15.25 3.28
C LEU A 214 -16.01 16.39 3.42
N LEU A 215 -16.17 17.47 2.65
CA LEU A 215 -15.32 18.65 2.73
C LEU A 215 -15.47 19.40 4.07
N MET A 216 -16.70 19.48 4.62
CA MET A 216 -16.91 20.04 5.96
C MET A 216 -16.19 19.23 7.03
N ARG A 217 -16.24 17.88 6.96
CA ARG A 217 -15.49 17.01 7.88
C ARG A 217 -13.98 17.20 7.75
N MET A 218 -13.45 17.36 6.53
CA MET A 218 -12.03 17.66 6.33
C MET A 218 -11.62 19.00 6.96
N LEU A 219 -12.46 20.04 6.84
CA LEU A 219 -12.20 21.32 7.49
C LEU A 219 -12.18 21.20 9.02
N GLU A 220 -13.15 20.46 9.58
CA GLU A 220 -13.22 20.19 11.02
C GLU A 220 -11.95 19.51 11.54
N VAL A 221 -11.41 18.53 10.81
CA VAL A 221 -10.14 17.85 11.12
C VAL A 221 -9.00 18.86 11.27
N PHE A 222 -8.85 19.81 10.35
CA PHE A 222 -7.81 20.84 10.46
C PHE A 222 -8.04 21.77 11.66
N VAL A 223 -9.27 22.22 11.88
CA VAL A 223 -9.62 23.08 13.03
C VAL A 223 -9.30 22.39 14.35
N ILE A 224 -9.66 21.11 14.49
CA ILE A 224 -9.35 20.31 15.69
C ILE A 224 -7.84 20.17 15.85
N LYS A 225 -7.08 19.94 14.76
CA LYS A 225 -5.63 19.82 14.84
C LYS A 225 -4.98 21.11 15.35
N PHE A 226 -5.40 22.27 14.85
CA PHE A 226 -4.93 23.56 15.35
C PHE A 226 -5.31 23.79 16.81
N LYS A 227 -6.52 23.41 17.21
CA LYS A 227 -6.96 23.46 18.62
C LYS A 227 -6.07 22.60 19.52
N THR A 228 -5.70 21.40 19.10
CA THR A 228 -4.79 20.52 19.84
C THR A 228 -3.40 21.15 19.98
N ILE A 229 -2.85 21.70 18.91
CA ILE A 229 -1.55 22.40 18.93
C ILE A 229 -1.59 23.60 19.90
N ALA A 230 -2.61 24.44 19.79
CA ALA A 230 -2.78 25.62 20.63
C ALA A 230 -2.94 25.28 22.11
N LYS A 231 -3.60 24.16 22.45
CA LYS A 231 -3.85 23.75 23.83
C LYS A 231 -2.71 22.95 24.46
N LEU A 232 -2.05 22.08 23.71
CA LEU A 232 -1.09 21.13 24.25
C LEU A 232 0.36 21.52 23.98
N GLN A 233 0.66 22.01 22.77
CA GLN A 233 2.05 22.28 22.36
C GLN A 233 2.46 23.73 22.66
N LEU A 234 1.58 24.70 22.42
CA LEU A 234 1.90 26.11 22.58
C LEU A 234 2.25 26.49 24.04
N PRO A 235 1.53 26.03 25.08
CA PRO A 235 1.90 26.36 26.46
C PRO A 235 3.27 25.80 26.86
N VAL A 236 3.60 24.59 26.39
CA VAL A 236 4.91 23.95 26.65
C VAL A 236 6.05 24.77 26.02
N LEU A 237 5.83 25.33 24.83
CA LEU A 237 6.82 26.18 24.16
C LEU A 237 6.95 27.56 24.82
N LEU A 238 5.86 28.13 25.33
CA LEU A 238 5.87 29.43 26.02
C LEU A 238 6.43 29.36 27.45
N SER A 239 6.47 28.16 28.04
CA SER A 239 7.07 27.91 29.36
C SER A 239 8.59 27.71 29.35
N LYS A 240 9.23 27.77 28.17
CA LYS A 240 10.69 27.75 28.00
C LYS A 240 11.22 29.15 27.72
#